data_AF-A0A2U1XIE0-F1
#
_entry.id   AF-A0A2U1XIE0-F1
#
_cell.length_a   1.000
_cell.length_b   1.000
_cell.length_c   1.000
_cell.angle_alpha   90.00
_cell.angle_beta   90.00
_cell.angle_gamma   90.00
#
_symmetry.space_group_name_H-M   'P 1'
#
loop_
_entity.id
_entity.type
_entity.pdbx_description
1 polymer ?
#
loop_
_entity_poly.entity_id
_entity_poly.type
_entity_poly.pdbx_seq_one_letter_code
_entity_poly.pdbx_strand_id
1 'polypeptide(L)'
;MTIDDSDLDSNQPLRLPFDSPMGRIVEMAFSGLWVIRQRGVLAEVGGRLYWPDRASLEQAAARAGIPLSADVVHTGRLDTGCFDPGRH
;
A
#
# COMPACT_ATOMS: atom_id res chain seq x y z
N MET A 1 37.41 -23.80 30.94
CA MET A 1 35.97 -23.80 31.26
C MET A 1 35.40 -22.58 30.55
N THR A 2 34.50 -22.82 29.61
CA THR A 2 33.91 -21.91 28.63
C THR A 2 33.03 -20.84 29.28
N ILE A 3 32.63 -19.83 28.48
CA ILE A 3 31.46 -18.90 28.59
C ILE A 3 31.95 -17.44 28.70
N ASP A 4 31.59 -16.47 27.85
CA ASP A 4 30.48 -16.38 26.88
C ASP A 4 30.81 -15.33 25.78
N ASP A 5 30.57 -15.69 24.52
CA ASP A 5 30.52 -14.79 23.38
C ASP A 5 29.08 -14.26 23.28
N SER A 6 28.77 -13.16 23.97
CA SER A 6 27.44 -12.54 23.97
C SER A 6 27.49 -11.04 23.60
N ASP A 7 28.38 -10.67 22.67
CA ASP A 7 28.47 -9.31 22.08
C ASP A 7 27.72 -9.17 20.74
N LEU A 8 26.89 -10.15 20.35
CA LEU A 8 26.29 -10.17 19.00
C LEU A 8 24.78 -10.45 19.02
N ASP A 9 23.97 -9.52 19.54
CA ASP A 9 22.65 -9.22 18.92
C ASP A 9 22.04 -7.86 19.34
N SER A 10 22.85 -6.80 19.44
CA SER A 10 22.30 -5.42 19.51
C SER A 10 21.98 -4.83 18.13
N ASN A 11 21.98 -5.66 17.08
CA ASN A 11 21.60 -5.27 15.73
C ASN A 11 20.19 -5.77 15.34
N GLN A 12 19.25 -5.79 16.29
CA GLN A 12 17.85 -5.74 15.93
C GLN A 12 17.60 -4.33 15.35
N PRO A 13 17.38 -4.16 14.03
CA PRO A 13 16.97 -2.88 13.53
C PRO A 13 15.69 -2.53 14.29
N LEU A 14 15.69 -1.35 14.92
CA LEU A 14 14.51 -0.75 15.53
C LEU A 14 13.33 -1.07 14.63
N ARG A 15 12.45 -1.98 15.07
CA ARG A 15 11.16 -2.22 14.43
C ARG A 15 10.36 -0.96 14.67
N LEU A 16 10.63 0.03 13.83
CA LEU A 16 9.96 1.30 13.75
C LEU A 16 8.45 1.01 13.76
N PRO A 17 7.62 1.84 14.39
CA PRO A 17 6.17 1.68 14.38
C PRO A 17 5.53 1.91 12.99
N PHE A 18 6.29 1.74 11.90
CA PHE A 18 5.80 1.78 10.51
C PHE A 18 4.80 0.67 10.17
N ASP A 19 4.51 -0.23 11.10
CA ASP A 19 3.46 -1.25 10.95
C ASP A 19 2.15 -0.87 11.66
N SER A 20 1.87 0.44 11.83
CA SER A 20 0.46 0.83 11.72
C SER A 20 0.04 0.38 10.32
N PRO A 21 -0.92 -0.55 10.18
CA PRO A 21 -1.21 -1.14 8.89
C PRO A 21 -1.88 -0.08 8.02
N MET A 22 -1.09 0.78 7.37
CA MET A 22 -1.61 1.84 6.52
C MET A 22 -2.32 1.17 5.35
N GLY A 23 -3.55 1.60 5.09
CA GLY A 23 -4.31 1.15 3.93
C GLY A 23 -3.66 1.73 2.68
N ARG A 24 -3.20 0.87 1.78
CA ARG A 24 -2.75 1.32 0.46
C ARG A 24 -3.96 1.50 -0.44
N ILE A 25 -4.03 2.63 -1.12
CA ILE A 25 -5.04 2.87 -2.14
C ILE A 25 -4.59 2.12 -3.40
N VAL A 26 -5.47 1.30 -3.95
CA VAL A 26 -5.22 0.56 -5.17
C VAL A 26 -6.31 0.94 -6.18
N GLU A 27 -5.89 1.43 -7.33
CA GLU A 27 -6.77 1.66 -8.46
C GLU A 27 -6.75 0.41 -9.37
N MET A 28 -7.92 -0.18 -9.56
CA MET A 28 -8.20 -1.25 -10.50
C MET A 28 -8.38 -0.64 -11.89
N ALA A 29 -7.29 -0.45 -12.63
CA ALA A 29 -7.31 0.27 -13.92
C ALA A 29 -8.27 -0.35 -14.95
N PHE A 30 -8.49 -1.67 -14.90
CA PHE A 30 -9.42 -2.35 -15.81
C PHE A 30 -10.88 -2.00 -15.55
N SER A 31 -11.27 -1.83 -14.28
CA SER A 31 -12.65 -1.58 -13.88
C SER A 31 -12.90 -0.14 -13.43
N GLY A 32 -11.85 0.69 -13.32
CA GLY A 32 -11.90 2.03 -12.73
C GLY A 32 -12.28 2.03 -11.24
N LEU A 33 -12.18 0.87 -10.56
CA LEU A 33 -12.60 0.75 -9.16
C LEU A 33 -11.44 1.05 -8.22
N TRP A 34 -11.78 1.67 -7.10
CA TRP A 34 -10.85 2.04 -6.06
C TRP A 34 -11.02 1.10 -4.88
N VAL A 35 -9.93 0.53 -4.38
CA VAL A 35 -9.95 -0.41 -3.25
C VAL A 35 -8.85 -0.08 -2.25
N ILE A 36 -9.05 -0.48 -0.99
CA ILE A 36 -8.04 -0.33 0.06
C ILE A 36 -7.44 -1.70 0.33
N ARG A 37 -6.11 -1.80 0.30
CA ARG A 37 -5.38 -2.99 0.68
C ARG A 37 -4.61 -2.75 1.98
N GLN A 38 -4.87 -3.57 2.98
CA GLN A 38 -4.24 -3.51 4.29
C GLN A 38 -3.67 -4.89 4.65
N ARG A 39 -2.40 -4.97 5.09
CA ARG A 39 -1.74 -6.24 5.46
C ARG A 39 -1.87 -7.36 4.42
N GLY A 40 -1.91 -6.99 3.15
CA GLY A 40 -2.02 -7.95 2.04
C GLY A 40 -3.43 -8.33 1.62
N VAL A 41 -4.46 -7.98 2.40
CA VAL A 41 -5.88 -8.26 2.10
C VAL A 41 -6.65 -6.98 1.74
N LEU A 42 -7.80 -7.13 1.09
CA LEU A 42 -8.73 -6.02 0.88
C LEU A 42 -9.37 -5.63 2.22
N ALA A 43 -9.31 -4.34 2.54
CA ALA A 43 -9.91 -3.79 3.74
C ALA A 43 -11.36 -3.40 3.45
N GLU A 44 -12.28 -3.94 4.24
CA GLU A 44 -13.67 -3.48 4.25
C GLU A 44 -13.77 -2.18 5.05
N VAL A 45 -14.33 -1.14 4.43
CA VAL A 45 -14.53 0.16 5.06
C VAL A 45 -15.99 0.53 4.98
N GLY A 46 -16.66 0.61 6.14
CA GLY A 46 -18.08 0.91 6.21
C GLY A 46 -18.97 -0.09 5.44
N GLY A 47 -18.61 -1.38 5.43
CA GLY A 47 -19.35 -2.43 4.74
C GLY A 47 -19.13 -2.50 3.22
N ARG A 48 -18.15 -1.75 2.69
CA ARG A 48 -17.78 -1.75 1.27
C ARG A 48 -16.31 -2.10 1.10
N LEU A 49 -16.00 -2.85 0.05
CA LEU A 49 -14.63 -3.22 -0.32
C LEU A 49 -14.11 -2.42 -1.51
N TYR A 50 -15.00 -1.77 -2.26
CA TYR A 50 -14.70 -1.04 -3.48
C TYR A 50 -15.53 0.23 -3.59
N TRP A 51 -14.96 1.23 -4.26
CA TRP A 51 -15.56 2.53 -4.53
C TRP A 51 -15.41 2.89 -6.01
N PRO A 52 -16.35 3.67 -6.57
CA PRO A 52 -16.27 4.12 -7.95
C PRO A 52 -15.24 5.24 -8.15
N ASP A 53 -14.88 5.98 -7.09
CA ASP A 53 -13.97 7.11 -7.16
C ASP A 53 -13.06 7.20 -5.91
N ARG A 54 -11.90 7.83 -6.11
CA ARG A 54 -10.88 8.01 -5.05
C ARG A 54 -11.41 8.82 -3.87
N ALA A 55 -12.16 9.88 -4.13
CA ALA A 55 -12.64 10.78 -3.09
C ALA A 55 -13.62 10.09 -2.12
N SER A 56 -14.52 9.26 -2.65
CA SER A 56 -15.44 8.42 -1.88
C SER A 56 -14.69 7.40 -1.01
N LEU A 57 -13.62 6.79 -1.54
CA LEU A 57 -12.75 5.89 -0.79
C LEU A 57 -12.01 6.63 0.33
N GLU A 58 -11.39 7.77 0.04
CA GLU A 58 -10.68 8.58 1.02
C GLU A 58 -11.62 9.07 2.12
N GLN A 59 -12.84 9.48 1.77
CA GLN A 59 -13.85 9.88 2.73
C GLN A 59 -14.31 8.69 3.59
N ALA A 60 -14.48 7.50 3.01
CA ALA A 60 -14.81 6.29 3.77
C ALA A 60 -13.69 5.91 4.75
N ALA A 61 -12.44 5.96 4.30
CA ALA A 61 -11.28 5.69 5.15
C ALA A 61 -11.14 6.73 6.27
N ALA A 62 -11.33 8.01 5.98
CA ALA A 62 -11.32 9.08 6.97
C ALA A 62 -12.41 8.88 8.03
N ARG A 63 -13.63 8.48 7.61
CA ARG A 63 -14.73 8.14 8.53
C ARG A 63 -14.43 6.92 9.38
N ALA A 64 -13.72 5.94 8.84
CA ALA A 64 -13.33 4.73 9.55
C ALA A 64 -12.04 4.87 10.38
N GLY A 65 -11.37 6.03 10.31
CA GLY A 65 -10.10 6.25 11.00
C GLY A 65 -8.94 5.41 10.44
N ILE A 66 -9.02 4.97 9.18
CA ILE A 66 -7.97 4.18 8.54
C ILE A 66 -6.94 5.13 7.96
N PRO A 67 -5.68 5.12 8.43
CA PRO A 67 -4.62 5.91 7.83
C PRO A 67 -4.29 5.33 6.45
N LEU A 68 -4.45 6.15 5.40
CA LEU A 68 -4.13 5.76 4.03
C LEU A 68 -2.70 6.17 3.67
N SER A 69 -2.01 5.33 2.90
CA SER A 69 -0.76 5.72 2.24
C SER A 69 -1.05 6.72 1.12
N ALA A 70 -0.19 7.73 0.97
CA ALA A 70 -0.28 8.69 -0.13
C ALA A 70 0.02 8.04 -1.50
N ASP A 71 0.72 6.92 -1.51
CA ASP A 71 1.04 6.14 -2.70
C ASP A 71 -0.17 5.34 -3.19
N VAL A 72 -0.61 5.68 -4.40
CA VAL A 72 -1.65 4.93 -5.12
C VAL A 72 -1.00 3.87 -5.99
N VAL A 73 -1.45 2.61 -5.84
CA VAL A 73 -1.02 1.50 -6.68
C VAL A 73 -1.98 1.38 -7.87
N HIS A 74 -1.50 1.71 -9.07
CA HIS A 74 -2.28 1.53 -10.29
C HIS A 74 -2.03 0.12 -10.85
N THR A 75 -3.04 -0.76 -10.79
CA THR A 75 -2.91 -2.18 -11.22
C THR A 75 -2.97 -2.39 -12.73
N GLY A 76 -2.90 -1.33 -13.53
CA GLY A 76 -2.87 -1.43 -14.99
C GLY A 76 -2.25 -0.23 -15.67
N ARG A 77 -1.19 0.35 -15.09
CA ARG A 77 -0.25 1.10 -15.93
C ARG A 77 0.57 0.08 -16.71
N LEU A 78 0.05 -0.34 -17.87
CA LEU A 78 0.93 -0.70 -18.98
C LEU A 78 1.74 0.58 -19.23
N ASP A 79 3.01 0.61 -18.86
CA ASP A 79 3.88 1.65 -19.38
C ASP A 79 3.78 1.58 -20.91
N THR A 80 3.04 2.51 -21.49
CA THR A 80 3.13 2.88 -22.90
C THR A 80 4.47 3.56 -23.22
N GLY A 81 5.43 3.51 -22.29
CA GLY A 81 6.79 4.00 -22.43
C GLY A 81 7.74 2.95 -23.01
N CYS A 82 7.51 2.54 -24.26
CA CYS A 82 8.61 2.31 -25.21
C CYS A 82 8.04 2.26 -26.63
N PHE A 83 7.37 3.33 -27.05
CA PHE A 83 7.37 3.66 -28.47
C PHE A 83 8.48 4.70 -28.62
N ASP A 84 9.66 4.27 -29.06
CA ASP A 84 10.74 5.13 -29.53
C ASP A 84 10.44 5.47 -31.00
N PRO A 85 9.90 6.65 -31.33
CA PRO A 85 9.69 7.01 -32.71
C PRO A 85 11.03 7.47 -33.30
N GLY A 86 11.81 6.49 -33.78
CA GLY A 86 12.67 6.63 -34.94
C GLY A 86 13.66 7.80 -34.92
N ARG A 87 14.89 7.49 -34.50
CA ARG A 87 16.09 8.19 -34.97
C ARG A 87 16.24 7.97 -36.49
N HIS A 88 16.07 9.00 -37.30
CA HIS A 88 16.47 9.00 -38.71
C HIS A 88 16.95 10.37 -39.18
#